data_AF-A0A0B0SF25-F1
#
_entry.id   AF-A0A0B0SF25-F1
#
_cell.length_a   1.000
_cell.length_b   1.000
_cell.length_c   1.000
_cell.angle_alpha   90.00
_cell.angle_beta   90.00
_cell.angle_gamma   90.00
#
_symmetry.space_group_name_H-M   'P 1'
#
loop_
_entity.id
_entity.type
_entity.pdbx_description
1 polymer ?
#
loop_
_entity_poly.entity_id
_entity_poly.type
_entity_poly.pdbx_seq_one_letter_code
_entity_poly.pdbx_strand_id
1 'polypeptide(L)'
;MTSEAVRNLMLSGMLMVSAAGFYAMFYALGRMLGRPSLVAFSYIFAVLQAMGALGMIVPPHLDPFWKYLIAFSSLVYLFVPQGMWWVVTTFHEREYTH
;
A
#
# COMPACT_ATOMS: atom_id res chain seq x y z
N MET A 1 11.96 25.15 -1.16
CA MET A 1 11.96 23.82 -1.81
C MET A 1 12.22 24.03 -3.30
N THR A 2 13.13 23.29 -3.93
CA THR A 2 13.45 23.45 -5.36
C THR A 2 12.42 22.73 -6.24
N SER A 3 12.34 23.08 -7.52
CA SER A 3 11.48 22.38 -8.49
C SER A 3 11.81 20.89 -8.61
N GLU A 4 13.10 20.55 -8.55
CA GLU A 4 13.58 19.17 -8.53
C GLU A 4 13.12 18.41 -7.28
N ALA A 5 13.18 19.04 -6.11
CA ALA A 5 12.70 18.44 -4.86
C ALA A 5 11.19 18.16 -4.91
N VAL A 6 10.40 19.09 -5.46
CA VAL A 6 8.95 18.90 -5.66
C VAL A 6 8.69 17.75 -6.63
N ARG A 7 9.39 17.69 -7.77
CA ARG A 7 9.28 16.59 -8.73
C ARG A 7 9.57 15.24 -8.06
N ASN A 8 10.66 15.14 -7.31
CA ASN A 8 11.04 13.90 -6.64
C ASN A 8 9.99 13.47 -5.60
N LEU A 9 9.46 14.40 -4.80
CA LEU A 9 8.36 14.15 -3.89
C LEU A 9 7.10 13.61 -4.61
N MET A 10 6.73 14.21 -5.74
CA MET A 10 5.59 13.75 -6.54
C MET A 10 5.81 12.35 -7.10
N LEU A 11 7.00 12.05 -7.62
CA LEU A 11 7.33 10.72 -8.15
C LEU A 11 7.33 9.66 -7.05
N SER A 12 7.89 9.97 -5.87
CA SER A 12 7.87 9.09 -4.70
C SER A 12 6.44 8.86 -4.19
N GLY A 13 5.61 9.89 -4.15
CA GLY A 13 4.20 9.78 -3.80
C GLY A 13 3.41 8.93 -4.80
N MET A 14 3.62 9.15 -6.10
CA MET A 14 2.98 8.35 -7.16
C MET A 14 3.41 6.87 -7.08
N LEU A 15 4.70 6.62 -6.89
CA LEU A 15 5.20 5.26 -6.65
C LEU A 15 4.52 4.63 -5.44
N MET A 16 4.44 5.34 -4.31
CA MET A 16 3.80 4.83 -3.09
C MET A 16 2.35 4.41 -3.34
N VAL A 17 1.55 5.32 -3.90
CA VAL A 17 0.10 5.10 -4.10
C VAL A 17 -0.17 4.03 -5.16
N SER A 18 0.53 4.07 -6.30
CA SER A 18 0.36 3.06 -7.34
C SER A 18 0.79 1.68 -6.86
N ALA A 19 1.89 1.58 -6.11
CA ALA A 19 2.34 0.32 -5.54
C ALA A 19 1.37 -0.22 -4.48
N ALA A 20 0.80 0.63 -3.62
CA ALA A 20 -0.25 0.21 -2.69
C ALA A 20 -1.48 -0.37 -3.42
N GLY A 21 -1.90 0.27 -4.51
CA GLY A 21 -2.99 -0.21 -5.36
C GLY A 21 -2.69 -1.57 -6.00
N PHE A 22 -1.51 -1.73 -6.61
CA PHE A 22 -1.10 -3.02 -7.18
C PHE A 22 -0.96 -4.11 -6.14
N TYR A 23 -0.44 -3.78 -4.95
CA TYR A 23 -0.35 -4.70 -3.84
C TYR A 23 -1.74 -5.25 -3.48
N ALA A 24 -2.71 -4.37 -3.24
CA ALA A 24 -4.09 -4.77 -2.94
C ALA A 24 -4.72 -5.61 -4.07
N MET A 25 -4.53 -5.21 -5.32
CA MET A 25 -5.08 -5.89 -6.50
C MET A 25 -4.53 -7.31 -6.64
N PHE A 26 -3.20 -7.50 -6.64
CA PHE A 26 -2.60 -8.82 -6.78
C PHE A 26 -2.82 -9.71 -5.56
N TYR A 27 -2.86 -9.11 -4.36
CA TYR A 27 -3.21 -9.83 -3.14
C TYR A 27 -4.63 -10.42 -3.26
N ALA A 28 -5.62 -9.57 -3.55
CA ALA A 28 -7.01 -10.01 -3.72
C ALA A 28 -7.16 -11.04 -4.84
N LEU A 29 -6.55 -10.78 -6.00
CA LEU A 29 -6.59 -11.71 -7.14
C LEU A 29 -5.97 -13.07 -6.80
N GLY A 30 -4.84 -13.09 -6.07
CA GLY A 30 -4.19 -14.31 -5.62
C GLY A 30 -5.06 -15.11 -4.66
N ARG A 31 -5.78 -14.42 -3.76
CA ARG A 31 -6.72 -15.06 -2.84
C ARG A 31 -7.96 -15.60 -3.58
N MET A 32 -8.53 -14.85 -4.52
CA MET A 32 -9.67 -15.28 -5.34
C MET A 32 -9.36 -16.51 -6.19
N LEU A 33 -8.16 -16.56 -6.79
CA LEU A 33 -7.74 -17.68 -7.64
C LEU A 33 -7.14 -18.86 -6.85
N GLY A 34 -7.02 -18.77 -5.52
CA GLY A 34 -6.34 -19.78 -4.71
C GLY A 34 -4.85 -19.96 -5.07
N ARG A 35 -4.20 -18.92 -5.62
CA ARG A 35 -2.81 -18.96 -6.11
C ARG A 35 -1.85 -18.28 -5.11
N PRO A 36 -1.16 -19.02 -4.24
CA PRO A 36 -0.27 -18.44 -3.23
C PRO A 36 0.93 -17.72 -3.84
N SER A 37 1.38 -18.12 -5.03
CA SER A 37 2.46 -17.44 -5.76
C SER A 37 2.10 -16.01 -6.14
N LEU A 38 0.82 -15.74 -6.46
CA LEU A 38 0.36 -14.40 -6.82
C LEU A 38 0.22 -13.50 -5.58
N VAL A 39 -0.17 -14.09 -4.45
CA VAL A 39 -0.10 -13.42 -3.14
C VAL A 39 1.34 -13.08 -2.78
N ALA A 40 2.28 -14.02 -2.96
CA ALA A 40 3.70 -13.77 -2.73
C ALA A 40 4.23 -12.64 -3.64
N PHE A 41 3.87 -12.67 -4.93
CA PHE A 41 4.22 -11.63 -5.90
C PHE A 41 3.70 -10.25 -5.49
N SER A 42 2.50 -10.18 -4.91
CA SER A 42 1.91 -8.91 -4.47
C SER A 42 2.81 -8.15 -3.47
N TYR A 43 3.57 -8.86 -2.63
CA TYR A 43 4.46 -8.24 -1.64
C TYR A 43 5.63 -7.47 -2.25
N ILE A 44 5.98 -7.71 -3.52
CA ILE A 44 6.95 -6.85 -4.23
C ILE A 44 6.42 -5.41 -4.29
N PHE A 45 5.12 -5.24 -4.51
CA PHE A 45 4.49 -3.92 -4.51
C PHE A 45 4.38 -3.33 -3.11
N ALA A 46 4.24 -4.15 -2.07
CA ALA A 46 4.33 -3.66 -0.69
C ALA A 46 5.73 -3.08 -0.38
N VAL A 47 6.80 -3.69 -0.89
CA VAL A 47 8.17 -3.16 -0.80
C VAL A 47 8.31 -1.87 -1.61
N LEU A 48 7.79 -1.82 -2.85
CA LEU A 48 7.80 -0.61 -3.67
C LEU A 48 7.04 0.56 -3.00
N GLN A 49 5.91 0.27 -2.35
CA GLN A 49 5.17 1.25 -1.56
C GLN A 49 6.05 1.81 -0.43
N ALA A 50 6.72 0.95 0.34
CA ALA A 50 7.62 1.36 1.40
C ALA A 50 8.78 2.22 0.87
N MET A 51 9.35 1.88 -0.29
CA MET A 51 10.38 2.69 -0.94
C MET A 51 9.85 4.06 -1.37
N GLY A 52 8.64 4.14 -1.92
CA GLY A 52 7.97 5.41 -2.23
C GLY A 52 7.77 6.28 -0.99
N ALA A 53 7.34 5.68 0.12
CA ALA A 53 7.18 6.38 1.40
C ALA A 53 8.51 6.91 1.94
N LEU A 54 9.57 6.09 1.92
CA LEU A 54 10.92 6.51 2.33
C LEU A 54 11.45 7.67 1.47
N GLY A 55 11.17 7.65 0.16
CA GLY A 55 11.50 8.74 -0.77
C GLY A 55 10.87 10.07 -0.39
N MET A 56 9.75 10.07 0.35
CA MET A 56 9.12 11.28 0.88
C MET A 56 9.58 11.63 2.31
N ILE A 57 9.82 10.63 3.17
CA ILE A 57 10.12 10.84 4.60
C ILE A 57 11.58 11.25 4.85
N VAL A 58 12.52 10.68 4.11
CA VAL A 58 13.96 10.89 4.33
C VAL A 58 14.37 12.35 4.03
N PRO A 59 13.99 12.95 2.89
CA PRO A 59 14.40 14.33 2.57
C PRO A 59 13.91 15.35 3.60
N PRO A 60 14.65 16.45 3.85
CA PRO A 60 14.30 17.46 4.85
C PRO A 60 13.20 18.43 4.38
N HIS A 61 12.46 18.09 3.32
CA HIS A 61 11.54 19.00 2.63
C HIS A 61 10.15 19.05 3.24
N LEU A 62 9.73 18.01 3.95
CA LEU A 62 8.42 17.93 4.59
C LEU A 62 8.53 18.21 6.09
N ASP A 63 7.53 18.90 6.64
CA ASP A 63 7.40 19.06 8.08
C ASP A 63 7.23 17.71 8.78
N PRO A 64 7.67 17.59 10.05
CA PRO A 64 7.57 16.34 10.81
C PRO A 64 6.16 15.74 10.82
N PHE A 65 5.13 16.58 10.93
CA PHE A 65 3.73 16.15 10.86
C PHE A 65 3.43 15.30 9.63
N TRP A 66 3.81 15.79 8.44
CA TRP A 66 3.59 15.07 7.18
C TRP A 66 4.40 13.79 7.09
N LYS A 67 5.64 13.79 7.60
CA LYS A 67 6.47 12.59 7.66
C LYS A 67 5.83 11.50 8.52
N TYR A 68 5.32 11.86 9.69
CA TYR A 68 4.62 10.92 10.57
C TYR A 68 3.33 10.40 9.93
N LEU A 69 2.55 11.27 9.28
CA LEU A 69 1.33 10.86 8.58
C LEU A 69 1.62 9.87 7.45
N ILE A 70 2.66 10.13 6.64
CA ILE A 70 3.09 9.24 5.55
C ILE A 70 3.60 7.91 6.13
N ALA A 71 4.43 7.95 7.18
CA ALA A 71 4.95 6.74 7.81
C ALA A 71 3.81 5.87 8.36
N PHE A 72 2.89 6.48 9.12
CA PHE A 72 1.74 5.80 9.69
C PHE A 72 0.82 5.23 8.61
N SER A 73 0.44 6.03 7.62
CA SER A 73 -0.43 5.56 6.53
C SER A 73 0.20 4.44 5.71
N SER A 74 1.51 4.53 5.45
CA SER A 74 2.26 3.46 4.76
C SER A 74 2.24 2.16 5.54
N LEU A 75 2.42 2.21 6.87
CA LEU A 75 2.31 1.04 7.74
C LEU A 75 0.90 0.45 7.71
N VAL A 76 -0.14 1.28 7.84
CA VAL A 76 -1.53 0.83 7.78
C VAL A 76 -1.82 0.16 6.44
N TYR A 77 -1.39 0.74 5.32
CA TYR A 77 -1.61 0.18 3.98
C TYR A 77 -0.97 -1.20 3.75
N LEU A 78 0.05 -1.59 4.53
CA LEU A 78 0.60 -2.95 4.47
C LEU A 78 -0.38 -4.02 4.97
N PHE A 79 -1.36 -3.64 5.80
CA PHE A 79 -2.33 -4.55 6.41
C PHE A 79 -3.74 -4.41 5.82
N VAL A 80 -4.00 -3.34 5.06
CA VAL A 80 -5.32 -3.09 4.45
C VAL A 80 -5.76 -4.25 3.55
N PRO A 81 -4.94 -4.82 2.64
CA PRO A 81 -5.41 -5.92 1.78
C PRO A 81 -5.85 -7.17 2.57
N GLN A 82 -5.14 -7.52 3.63
CA GLN A 82 -5.44 -8.66 4.50
C GLN A 82 -6.72 -8.38 5.31
N GLY A 83 -6.80 -7.19 5.92
CA GLY A 83 -7.97 -6.78 6.70
C GLY A 83 -9.23 -6.72 5.85
N MET A 84 -9.16 -6.07 4.69
CA MET A 84 -10.30 -5.98 3.76
C MET A 84 -10.69 -7.34 3.21
N TRP A 85 -9.74 -8.22 2.90
CA TRP A 85 -10.05 -9.59 2.49
C TRP A 85 -10.81 -10.36 3.56
N TRP A 86 -10.35 -10.28 4.82
CA TRP A 86 -11.03 -10.90 5.96
C TRP A 86 -12.45 -10.35 6.14
N VAL A 87 -12.63 -9.03 6.04
CA VAL A 87 -13.94 -8.38 6.12
C VAL A 87 -14.87 -8.91 5.02
N VAL A 88 -14.44 -8.90 3.76
CA VAL A 88 -15.25 -9.32 2.61
C VAL A 88 -15.66 -10.79 2.72
N THR A 89 -14.74 -11.67 3.10
CA THR A 89 -15.01 -13.11 3.26
C THR A 89 -15.95 -13.38 4.43
N THR A 90 -15.76 -12.72 5.57
CA THR A 90 -16.65 -12.83 6.74
C THR A 90 -18.07 -12.38 6.43
N PHE A 91 -18.24 -11.31 5.64
CA PHE A 91 -19.56 -10.85 5.23
C PHE A 91 -20.26 -11.84 4.30
N HIS A 92 -19.56 -12.37 3.30
CA HIS A 92 -20.13 -13.37 2.38
C HIS A 92 -20.55 -14.63 3.13
N GLU A 93 -19.73 -15.16 4.04
CA GLU A 93 -20.08 -16.34 4.83
C GLU A 93 -21.38 -16.13 5.63
N ARG A 94 -21.57 -14.94 6.22
CA ARG A 94 -22.78 -14.60 6.97
C ARG A 94 -24.03 -14.47 6.11
N GLU A 95 -23.91 -14.01 4.86
CA GLU A 95 -25.03 -13.93 3.92
C GLU A 95 -25.55 -15.30 3.50
N TYR A 96 -24.69 -16.31 3.35
CA TYR A 96 -25.11 -17.67 2.98
C TYR A 96 -25.61 -18.54 4.14
N THR A 97 -25.60 -18.03 5.37
CA THR A 97 -26.06 -18.77 6.56
C THR A 97 -27.50 -18.42 6.96
N HIS A 98 -28.15 -17.50 6.25
CA HIS A 98 -29.56 -17.11 6.40
C HIS A 98 -30.40 -17.59 5.21
#